data_AF-A0A7S3BFT5-F1
#
_entry.id   AF-A0A7S3BFT5-F1
#
_cell.length_a   1.000
_cell.length_b   1.000
_cell.length_c   1.000
_cell.angle_alpha   90.00
_cell.angle_beta   90.00
_cell.angle_gamma   90.00
#
_symmetry.space_group_name_H-M   'P 1'
#
loop_
_entity.id
_entity.type
_entity.pdbx_description
1 polymer ?
#
loop_
_entity_poly.entity_id
_entity_poly.type
_entity_poly.pdbx_seq_one_letter_code
_entity_poly.pdbx_strand_id
1 'polypeptide(L)'
;ETILTTYTTTDNHPHMLRVKRRPKHECIELDRRTGLPVGIMLPAEEERLKRQEQENKTDDLDEDDDGEDYGGGAPGVNLGAPRPRKESAEQKRQRKLAAKGEKASRRAEKKGTKLAFAAERVKQVDVKLATTQLPGTSLSH
;
A
#
# COMPACT_ATOMS: atom_id res chain seq x y z
N GLU A 1 59.14 -9.30 43.92
CA GLU A 1 59.22 -10.20 42.76
C GLU A 1 58.06 -9.89 41.82
N THR A 2 58.33 -9.53 40.56
CA THR A 2 57.32 -9.16 39.55
C THR A 2 57.41 -10.19 38.42
N ILE A 3 56.88 -11.39 38.65
CA ILE A 3 57.16 -12.57 37.80
C ILE A 3 56.18 -12.69 36.62
N LEU A 4 55.05 -11.96 36.64
CA LEU A 4 53.94 -12.20 35.70
C LEU A 4 53.50 -11.01 34.82
N THR A 5 54.18 -9.86 34.87
CA THR A 5 53.83 -8.73 34.00
C THR A 5 54.78 -8.65 32.81
N THR A 6 54.30 -8.95 31.61
CA THR A 6 55.01 -8.66 30.35
C THR A 6 54.56 -7.30 29.81
N TYR A 7 55.53 -6.43 29.52
CA TYR A 7 55.28 -5.23 28.72
C TYR A 7 55.28 -5.63 27.25
N THR A 8 54.12 -5.57 26.59
CA THR A 8 54.02 -5.77 25.14
C THR A 8 53.81 -4.41 24.47
N THR A 9 54.70 -4.05 23.55
CA THR A 9 54.62 -2.80 22.79
C THR A 9 53.70 -2.97 21.59
N THR A 10 52.81 -2.00 21.38
CA THR A 10 51.81 -2.00 20.31
C THR A 10 52.26 -1.26 19.05
N ASP A 11 53.56 -1.13 18.84
CA ASP A 11 54.10 -0.20 17.84
C ASP A 11 54.00 -0.72 16.40
N ASN A 12 53.86 -2.04 16.21
CA ASN A 12 53.77 -2.64 14.89
C ASN A 12 52.42 -3.37 14.71
N HIS A 13 51.46 -2.66 14.10
CA HIS A 13 50.17 -3.21 13.72
C HIS A 13 49.87 -2.96 12.24
N PRO A 14 49.17 -3.88 11.56
CA PRO A 14 48.77 -3.69 10.18
C PRO A 14 47.85 -2.47 10.04
N HIS A 15 47.95 -1.78 8.91
CA HIS A 15 47.05 -0.67 8.61
C HIS A 15 45.63 -1.18 8.36
N MET A 16 44.69 -0.77 9.20
CA MET A 16 43.28 -1.13 9.05
C MET A 16 42.60 -0.23 8.01
N LEU A 17 42.12 -0.83 6.92
CA LEU A 17 41.30 -0.13 5.93
C LEU A 17 39.96 0.27 6.54
N ARG A 18 39.79 1.57 6.78
CA ARG A 18 38.51 2.14 7.26
C ARG A 18 37.54 2.24 6.09
N VAL A 19 36.63 1.28 5.98
CA VAL A 19 35.44 1.46 5.14
C VAL A 19 34.54 2.49 5.82
N LYS A 20 34.33 3.65 5.19
CA LYS A 20 33.33 4.60 5.66
C LYS A 20 32.00 3.87 5.68
N ARG A 21 31.40 3.69 6.87
CA ARG A 21 30.03 3.19 6.97
C ARG A 21 29.17 4.13 6.13
N ARG A 22 28.40 3.59 5.18
CA ARG A 22 27.51 4.42 4.36
C ARG A 22 26.69 5.28 5.31
N PRO A 23 26.61 6.58 5.09
CA PRO A 23 25.88 7.43 6.01
C PRO A 23 24.40 7.01 6.00
N LYS A 24 23.79 6.97 7.19
CA LYS A 24 22.41 6.48 7.38
C LYS A 24 21.37 7.26 6.56
N HIS A 25 21.72 8.46 6.10
CA HIS A 25 20.86 9.34 5.30
C HIS A 25 20.70 8.93 3.82
N GLU A 26 21.43 7.92 3.32
CA GLU A 26 21.18 7.38 1.97
C GLU A 26 19.95 6.45 1.93
N CYS A 27 19.35 6.12 3.09
CA CYS A 27 18.15 5.30 3.16
C CYS A 27 16.90 6.17 2.96
N ILE A 28 16.07 5.81 1.97
CA ILE A 28 14.76 6.43 1.75
C ILE A 28 13.89 6.17 2.98
N GLU A 29 13.43 7.22 3.64
CA GLU A 29 12.48 7.10 4.75
C GLU A 29 11.09 6.78 4.18
N LEU A 30 10.51 5.66 4.62
CA LEU A 30 9.15 5.25 4.26
C LEU A 30 8.19 5.60 5.42
N ASP A 31 7.02 6.14 5.10
CA ASP A 31 5.95 6.35 6.08
C ASP A 31 5.45 5.00 6.61
N ARG A 32 5.34 4.89 7.94
CA ARG A 32 4.90 3.66 8.63
C ARG A 32 3.44 3.30 8.34
N ARG A 33 2.61 4.28 7.96
CA ARG A 33 1.20 4.08 7.67
C ARG A 33 0.96 3.71 6.21
N THR A 34 1.60 4.40 5.28
CA THR A 34 1.37 4.23 3.84
C THR A 34 2.40 3.34 3.15
N GLY A 35 3.60 3.18 3.72
CA GLY A 35 4.71 2.43 3.10
C GLY A 35 5.34 3.15 1.90
N LEU A 36 4.94 4.38 1.62
CA LEU A 36 5.47 5.22 0.55
C LEU A 36 6.64 6.06 1.08
N PRO A 37 7.60 6.46 0.21
CA PRO A 37 8.62 7.42 0.58
C PRO A 37 8.02 8.74 1.06
N VAL A 38 8.58 9.27 2.14
CA VAL A 38 8.19 10.59 2.67
C VAL A 38 8.42 11.64 1.57
N GLY A 39 7.39 12.43 1.28
CA GLY A 39 7.43 13.47 0.25
C GLY A 39 6.89 13.05 -1.13
N ILE A 40 6.41 11.82 -1.30
CA ILE A 40 5.73 11.37 -2.52
C ILE A 40 4.23 11.18 -2.22
N MET A 41 3.38 11.92 -2.93
CA MET A 41 1.92 11.73 -2.90
C MET A 41 1.49 10.85 -4.07
N LEU A 42 0.42 10.08 -3.87
CA LEU A 42 -0.18 9.33 -4.99
C LEU A 42 -0.90 10.31 -5.92
N PRO A 43 -0.92 10.09 -7.25
CA PRO A 43 -1.63 10.96 -8.18
C PRO A 43 -3.11 11.19 -7.80
N ALA A 44 -3.75 10.16 -7.23
CA ALA A 44 -5.13 10.25 -6.76
C ALA A 44 -5.29 11.15 -5.51
N GLU A 45 -4.30 11.22 -4.64
CA GLU A 45 -4.31 12.13 -3.49
C GLU A 45 -4.03 13.57 -3.93
N GLU A 46 -3.15 13.77 -4.91
CA GLU A 46 -2.93 15.09 -5.52
C GLU A 46 -4.20 15.64 -6.18
N GLU A 47 -4.94 14.81 -6.93
CA GLU A 47 -6.22 15.20 -7.51
C GLU A 47 -7.27 15.52 -6.44
N ARG A 48 -7.29 14.76 -5.35
CA ARG A 48 -8.22 14.99 -4.23
C ARG A 48 -7.91 16.28 -3.47
N LEU A 49 -6.64 16.59 -3.24
CA LEU A 49 -6.23 17.84 -2.61
C LEU A 49 -6.55 19.05 -3.49
N LYS A 50 -6.29 18.95 -4.80
CA LYS A 50 -6.64 20.00 -5.78
C LYS A 50 -8.15 20.25 -5.85
N ARG A 51 -8.98 19.21 -5.76
CA ARG A 51 -10.44 19.37 -5.69
C ARG A 51 -10.87 20.06 -4.40
N GLN A 52 -10.31 19.67 -3.26
CA GLN A 52 -10.59 20.35 -1.98
C GLN A 52 -10.17 21.83 -1.97
N GLU A 53 -9.03 22.18 -2.58
CA GLU A 53 -8.62 23.58 -2.74
C GLU A 53 -9.52 24.38 -3.68
N GLN A 54 -10.18 23.73 -4.65
CA GLN A 54 -11.16 24.37 -5.52
C GLN A 54 -12.50 24.57 -4.82
N GLU A 55 -12.93 23.58 -4.03
CA GLU A 55 -14.19 23.61 -3.27
C GLU A 55 -14.15 24.67 -2.15
N ASN A 56 -13.02 24.77 -1.42
CA ASN A 56 -12.81 25.82 -0.41
C ASN A 56 -12.70 27.25 -1.00
N LYS A 57 -12.61 27.41 -2.32
CA LYS A 57 -12.64 28.72 -3.00
C LYS A 57 -14.03 29.12 -3.47
N THR A 58 -15.02 28.25 -3.35
CA THR A 58 -16.40 28.48 -3.82
C THR A 58 -17.42 28.69 -2.71
N ASP A 59 -17.03 28.56 -1.44
CA ASP A 59 -17.93 28.64 -0.28
C ASP A 59 -18.24 30.07 0.23
N ASP A 60 -18.09 31.10 -0.61
CA ASP A 60 -18.48 32.48 -0.26
C ASP A 60 -19.87 32.87 -0.78
N LEU A 61 -20.71 31.92 -1.22
CA LEU A 61 -22.11 32.22 -1.58
C LEU A 61 -23.08 31.10 -1.14
N ASP A 62 -24.02 31.55 -0.31
CA ASP A 62 -25.34 31.01 0.02
C ASP A 62 -25.47 30.07 1.23
N GLU A 63 -25.75 30.75 2.35
CA GLU A 63 -26.41 30.31 3.58
C GLU A 63 -27.92 30.04 3.32
N ASP A 64 -28.48 29.11 4.11
CA ASP A 64 -29.90 28.77 4.31
C ASP A 64 -30.64 27.86 3.29
N ASP A 65 -30.93 26.61 3.71
CA ASP A 65 -32.32 26.11 3.87
C ASP A 65 -32.34 24.76 4.60
N ASP A 66 -32.96 24.80 5.77
CA ASP A 66 -33.23 23.78 6.76
C ASP A 66 -34.48 22.95 6.42
N GLY A 67 -34.36 21.62 6.39
CA GLY A 67 -35.52 20.75 6.18
C GLY A 67 -35.24 19.27 6.47
N GLU A 68 -35.86 18.77 7.54
CA GLU A 68 -35.91 17.36 7.96
C GLU A 68 -36.42 16.42 6.85
N ASP A 69 -35.90 15.18 6.74
CA ASP A 69 -36.76 13.98 6.55
C ASP A 69 -36.00 12.64 6.70
N TYR A 70 -36.78 11.64 7.10
CA TYR A 70 -36.51 10.25 7.44
C TYR A 70 -35.77 9.39 6.39
N GLY A 71 -35.16 8.30 6.86
CA GLY A 71 -34.34 7.40 6.05
C GLY A 71 -35.00 6.80 4.80
N GLY A 72 -34.24 6.76 3.69
CA GLY A 72 -34.54 5.95 2.52
C GLY A 72 -33.98 6.52 1.21
N GLY A 73 -33.10 5.76 0.55
CA GLY A 73 -32.95 5.84 -0.91
C GLY A 73 -31.92 6.83 -1.47
N ALA A 74 -30.63 6.56 -1.28
CA ALA A 74 -29.67 7.00 -2.30
C ALA A 74 -30.00 6.26 -3.62
N PRO A 75 -30.31 6.96 -4.74
CA PRO A 75 -30.59 6.28 -6.00
C PRO A 75 -29.34 5.50 -6.42
N GLY A 76 -29.48 4.18 -6.58
CA GLY A 76 -28.40 3.33 -7.04
C GLY A 76 -27.91 3.81 -8.41
N VAL A 77 -26.70 4.38 -8.46
CA VAL A 77 -26.10 4.89 -9.69
C VAL A 77 -26.00 3.74 -10.68
N ASN A 78 -26.73 3.83 -11.80
CA ASN A 78 -26.71 2.80 -12.83
C ASN A 78 -25.43 2.98 -13.66
N LEU A 79 -24.38 2.22 -13.33
CA LEU A 79 -23.04 2.32 -13.94
C LEU A 79 -22.94 1.72 -15.36
N GLY A 80 -24.06 1.42 -16.01
CA GLY A 80 -24.09 0.64 -17.25
C GLY A 80 -25.03 1.18 -18.31
N ALA A 81 -24.74 0.83 -19.56
CA ALA A 81 -25.58 1.18 -20.70
C ALA A 81 -26.95 0.48 -20.62
N PRO A 82 -28.06 1.21 -20.90
CA PRO A 82 -29.39 0.62 -20.91
C PRO A 82 -29.54 -0.42 -22.04
N ARG A 83 -30.43 -1.39 -21.82
CA ARG A 83 -30.76 -2.42 -22.82
C ARG A 83 -31.40 -1.78 -24.07
N PRO A 84 -31.06 -2.26 -25.30
CA PRO A 84 -31.78 -1.86 -26.50
C PRO A 84 -33.24 -2.35 -26.48
N ARG A 85 -34.19 -1.43 -26.75
CA ARG A 85 -35.63 -1.72 -26.70
C ARG A 85 -36.11 -2.71 -27.77
N LYS A 86 -35.45 -2.77 -28.94
CA LYS A 86 -35.86 -3.59 -30.10
C LYS A 86 -34.94 -4.79 -30.39
N GLU A 87 -34.42 -5.46 -29.36
CA GLU A 87 -33.58 -6.66 -29.58
C GLU A 87 -34.41 -7.91 -29.91
N SER A 88 -33.85 -8.78 -30.75
CA SER A 88 -34.43 -10.11 -31.04
C SER A 88 -34.24 -11.08 -29.88
N ALA A 89 -34.97 -12.21 -29.88
CA ALA A 89 -34.84 -13.25 -28.86
C ALA A 89 -33.42 -13.85 -28.81
N GLU A 90 -32.78 -13.99 -29.96
CA GLU A 90 -31.41 -14.48 -30.08
C GLU A 90 -30.40 -13.47 -29.50
N GLN A 91 -30.52 -12.19 -29.85
CA GLN A 91 -29.68 -11.13 -29.29
C GLN A 91 -29.81 -11.05 -27.76
N LYS A 92 -31.04 -11.22 -27.23
CA LYS A 92 -31.29 -11.29 -25.78
C LYS A 92 -30.55 -12.47 -25.13
N ARG A 93 -30.56 -13.64 -25.78
CA ARG A 93 -29.87 -14.84 -25.31
C ARG A 93 -28.36 -14.62 -25.30
N GLN A 94 -27.79 -14.10 -26.39
CA GLN A 94 -26.36 -13.80 -26.50
C GLN A 94 -25.92 -12.79 -25.45
N ARG A 95 -26.67 -11.70 -25.24
CA ARG A 95 -26.37 -10.70 -24.19
C ARG A 95 -26.36 -11.31 -22.79
N LYS A 96 -27.38 -12.12 -22.47
CA LYS A 96 -27.45 -12.80 -21.17
C LYS A 96 -26.31 -13.80 -20.99
N LEU A 97 -25.94 -14.51 -22.05
CA LEU A 97 -24.83 -15.44 -22.03
C LEU A 97 -23.50 -14.70 -21.77
N ALA A 98 -23.26 -13.59 -22.47
CA ALA A 98 -22.09 -12.74 -22.27
C ALA A 98 -22.02 -12.21 -20.83
N ALA A 99 -23.11 -11.62 -20.31
CA ALA A 99 -23.15 -11.12 -18.93
C ALA A 99 -22.99 -12.23 -17.87
N LYS A 100 -23.46 -13.45 -18.15
CA LYS A 100 -23.25 -14.60 -17.27
C LYS A 100 -21.79 -15.07 -17.32
N GLY A 101 -21.18 -15.08 -18.50
CA GLY A 101 -19.77 -15.40 -18.73
C GLY A 101 -18.85 -14.43 -17.99
N GLU A 102 -19.05 -13.13 -18.17
CA GLU A 102 -18.29 -12.07 -17.49
C GLU A 102 -18.41 -12.15 -15.96
N LYS A 103 -19.62 -12.40 -15.45
CA LYS A 103 -19.81 -12.62 -14.00
C LYS A 103 -19.07 -13.86 -13.51
N ALA A 104 -18.97 -14.91 -14.33
CA ALA A 104 -18.24 -16.12 -13.98
C ALA A 104 -16.72 -15.89 -14.02
N SER A 105 -16.19 -15.24 -15.06
CA SER A 105 -14.76 -14.89 -15.16
C SER A 105 -14.34 -13.99 -14.00
N ARG A 106 -15.11 -12.93 -13.70
CA ARG A 106 -14.84 -12.03 -12.56
C ARG A 106 -14.82 -12.76 -11.21
N ARG A 107 -15.68 -13.77 -11.02
CA ARG A 107 -15.66 -14.59 -9.80
C ARG A 107 -14.41 -15.47 -9.73
N ALA A 108 -13.99 -16.05 -10.86
CA ALA A 108 -12.78 -16.85 -10.95
C ALA A 108 -11.53 -15.99 -10.68
N GLU A 109 -11.44 -14.82 -11.31
CA GLU A 109 -10.38 -13.82 -11.08
C GLU A 109 -10.33 -13.39 -9.61
N LYS A 110 -11.46 -12.98 -9.03
CA LYS A 110 -11.54 -12.61 -7.60
C LYS A 110 -11.07 -13.74 -6.68
N LYS A 111 -11.41 -14.98 -7.01
CA LYS A 111 -10.95 -16.15 -6.25
C LYS A 111 -9.44 -16.32 -6.39
N GLY A 112 -8.91 -16.21 -7.61
CA GLY A 112 -7.48 -16.28 -7.90
C GLY A 112 -6.68 -15.23 -7.15
N THR A 113 -7.09 -13.95 -7.24
CA THR A 113 -6.43 -12.84 -6.54
C THR A 113 -6.48 -12.99 -5.03
N LYS A 114 -7.63 -13.44 -4.48
CA LYS A 114 -7.76 -13.71 -3.04
C LYS A 114 -6.79 -14.78 -2.56
N LEU A 115 -6.65 -15.87 -3.32
CA LEU A 115 -5.71 -16.95 -2.98
C LEU A 115 -4.25 -16.51 -3.11
N ALA A 116 -3.91 -15.78 -4.17
CA ALA A 116 -2.58 -15.23 -4.38
C ALA A 116 -2.18 -14.28 -3.22
N PHE A 117 -3.06 -13.36 -2.83
CA PHE A 117 -2.80 -12.44 -1.72
C PHE A 117 -2.69 -13.17 -0.38
N ALA A 118 -3.51 -14.20 -0.15
CA ALA A 118 -3.40 -15.02 1.06
C ALA A 118 -2.05 -15.75 1.14
N ALA A 119 -1.59 -16.34 0.03
CA ALA A 119 -0.30 -17.01 -0.03
C ALA A 119 0.88 -16.04 0.17
N GLU A 120 0.82 -14.87 -0.45
CA GLU A 120 1.86 -13.85 -0.31
C GLU A 120 1.91 -13.29 1.13
N ARG A 121 0.76 -13.11 1.77
CA ARG A 121 0.70 -12.70 3.18
C ARG A 121 1.45 -13.67 4.10
N VAL A 122 1.32 -14.98 3.88
CA VAL A 122 2.05 -15.99 4.66
C VAL A 122 3.55 -15.83 4.46
N LYS A 123 4.02 -15.75 3.20
CA LYS A 123 5.44 -15.54 2.90
C LYS A 123 6.01 -14.28 3.55
N GLN A 124 5.28 -13.16 3.52
CA GLN A 124 5.74 -11.92 4.14
C GLN A 124 5.86 -12.03 5.66
N VAL A 125 4.95 -12.76 6.32
CA VAL A 125 5.05 -13.04 7.76
C VAL A 125 6.28 -13.90 8.05
N ASP A 126 6.53 -14.94 7.25
CA ASP A 126 7.70 -15.81 7.42
C ASP A 126 9.02 -15.06 7.24
N VAL A 127 9.12 -14.25 6.18
CA VAL A 127 10.31 -13.39 5.92
C VAL A 127 10.50 -12.38 7.05
N LYS A 128 9.43 -11.76 7.55
CA LYS A 128 9.49 -10.82 8.67
C LYS A 128 9.97 -11.51 9.95
N LEU A 129 9.48 -12.72 10.23
CA LEU A 129 9.90 -13.51 11.40
C LEU A 129 11.40 -13.87 11.29
N ALA A 130 11.83 -14.37 10.13
CA ALA A 130 13.23 -14.71 9.88
C ALA A 130 14.17 -13.50 10.02
N THR A 131 13.76 -12.35 9.50
CA THR A 131 14.54 -11.10 9.60
C THR A 131 14.59 -10.56 11.04
N THR A 132 13.53 -10.78 11.83
CA THR A 132 13.50 -10.37 13.25
C THR A 132 14.42 -11.25 14.11
N GLN A 133 14.67 -12.50 13.70
CA GLN A 133 15.49 -13.47 14.45
C GLN A 133 16.97 -13.51 14.04
N LEU A 134 17.53 -12.45 13.43
CA LEU A 134 18.98 -12.42 13.17
C LEU A 134 19.75 -12.67 14.49
N PRO A 135 20.59 -13.72 14.57
CA PRO A 135 21.42 -14.00 15.74
C PRO A 135 22.55 -12.97 15.79
N GLY A 136 22.25 -11.78 16.31
CA GLY A 136 23.14 -10.62 16.27
C GLY A 136 23.23 -9.85 17.58
N THR A 137 22.76 -10.40 18.70
CA THR A 137 23.08 -9.85 20.03
C THR A 137 24.28 -10.57 20.61
N SER A 138 25.48 -10.28 20.09
CA SER A 138 26.69 -10.37 20.92
C SER A 138 26.72 -9.13 21.81
N LEU A 139 25.92 -9.14 22.88
CA LEU A 139 26.14 -8.27 24.04
C LEU A 139 27.35 -8.84 24.79
N SER A 140 28.54 -8.52 24.29
CA SER A 140 29.78 -8.66 25.06
C SER A 140 29.99 -7.35 25.83
N HIS A 141 29.65 -7.37 27.12
CA HIS A 141 30.24 -6.47 28.11
C HIS A 141 31.57 -7.04 28.60
#